data_AF-X1U9D7-F1
#
_entry.id   AF-X1U9D7-F1
#
_cell.length_a   1.000
_cell.length_b   1.000
_cell.length_c   1.000
_cell.angle_alpha   90.00
_cell.angle_beta   90.00
_cell.angle_gamma   90.00
#
_symmetry.space_group_name_H-M   'P 1'
#
loop_
_entity.id
_entity.type
_entity.pdbx_description
1 polymer ?
#
loop_
_entity_poly.entity_id
_entity_poly.type
_entity_poly.pdbx_seq_one_letter_code
_entity_poly.pdbx_strand_id
1 'polypeptide(L)' 'MTDFFSGLSQVVLDGDDKKTVQLVKEGLVEGITAMDILEKGLVTGVRALG' A
#
# COMPACT_ATOMS: atom_id res chain seq x y z
N MET A 1 5.93 -9.18 -6.61
CA MET A 1 6.23 -7.99 -5.77
C MET A 1 5.56 -6.73 -6.31
N THR A 2 5.50 -6.55 -7.64
CA THR A 2 4.71 -5.48 -8.29
C THR A 2 3.23 -5.52 -7.91
N ASP A 3 2.65 -6.72 -7.75
CA ASP A 3 1.24 -6.93 -7.42
C ASP A 3 0.85 -6.49 -6.00
N PHE A 4 1.79 -6.48 -5.05
CA PHE A 4 1.53 -6.02 -3.68
C PHE A 4 1.35 -4.50 -3.64
N PHE A 5 2.27 -3.75 -4.27
CA PHE A 5 2.22 -2.29 -4.26
C PHE A 5 1.05 -1.74 -5.07
N SER A 6 0.75 -2.36 -6.23
CA SER A 6 -0.45 -2.00 -7.00
C SER A 6 -1.72 -2.33 -6.25
N GLY A 7 -1.78 -3.48 -5.57
CA GLY A 7 -2.87 -3.82 -4.66
C GLY A 7 -3.07 -2.78 -3.57
N LEU A 8 -2.00 -2.46 -2.82
CA LEU A 8 -2.04 -1.46 -1.75
C LEU A 8 -2.45 -0.07 -2.25
N SER A 9 -1.92 0.35 -3.39
CA SER A 9 -2.29 1.61 -4.05
C SER A 9 -3.78 1.65 -4.41
N GLN A 10 -4.34 0.54 -4.90
CA GLN A 10 -5.76 0.45 -5.22
C GLN A 10 -6.63 0.55 -3.97
N VAL A 11 -6.25 -0.10 -2.88
CA VAL A 11 -7.01 -0.03 -1.63
C VAL A 11 -7.04 1.39 -1.06
N VAL A 12 -5.95 2.14 -1.21
CA VAL A 12 -5.88 3.57 -0.86
C VAL A 12 -6.81 4.40 -1.74
N LEU A 13 -6.83 4.15 -3.06
CA LEU A 13 -7.75 4.81 -3.99
C LEU A 13 -9.22 4.55 -3.65
N ASP A 14 -9.53 3.34 -3.23
CA ASP A 14 -10.88 2.92 -2.85
C ASP A 14 -11.32 3.50 -1.49
N GLY A 15 -10.41 4.13 -0.74
CA GLY A 15 -10.67 4.67 0.60
C GLY A 15 -10.93 3.60 1.66
N ASP A 16 -10.45 2.37 1.45
CA ASP A 16 -10.61 1.27 2.41
C ASP A 16 -9.47 1.28 3.42
N ASP A 17 -9.64 2.08 4.47
CA ASP A 17 -8.67 2.25 5.55
C ASP A 17 -8.35 0.93 6.27
N LYS A 18 -9.34 0.06 6.44
CA LYS A 18 -9.17 -1.21 7.17
C LYS A 18 -8.27 -2.16 6.40
N LYS A 19 -8.55 -2.32 5.11
CA LYS A 19 -7.76 -3.20 4.24
C LYS A 19 -6.38 -2.60 3.95
N THR A 20 -6.25 -1.27 3.90
CA THR A 20 -4.95 -0.59 3.80
C THR A 20 -4.06 -0.95 4.99
N VAL A 21 -4.57 -0.83 6.22
CA VAL A 21 -3.81 -1.19 7.43
C VAL A 21 -3.45 -2.68 7.46
N GLN A 22 -4.35 -3.56 6.99
CA GLN A 22 -4.09 -4.99 6.91
C GLN A 22 -2.90 -5.28 5.97
N LEU A 23 -2.95 -4.79 4.73
CA LEU A 23 -1.90 -5.01 3.74
C LEU A 23 -0.54 -4.46 4.19
N VAL A 24 -0.52 -3.29 4.86
CA VAL A 24 0.71 -2.74 5.43
C VAL A 24 1.32 -3.70 6.45
N LYS A 25 0.51 -4.28 7.34
CA LYS A 25 0.99 -5.26 8.34
C LYS A 25 1.51 -6.52 7.67
N GLU A 26 0.80 -7.05 6.67
CA GLU A 26 1.23 -8.22 5.91
C GLU A 26 2.57 -7.97 5.22
N GLY A 27 2.73 -6.82 4.56
CA GLY A 27 3.99 -6.44 3.93
C GLY A 27 5.17 -6.34 4.92
N LEU A 28 4.93 -5.79 6.12
CA LEU A 28 5.95 -5.74 7.17
C LEU A 28 6.34 -7.14 7.67
N VAL A 29 5.38 -8.05 7.81
CA VAL A 29 5.63 -9.45 8.22
C VAL A 29 6.40 -10.21 7.14
N GLU A 30 6.14 -9.93 5.87
CA GLU A 30 6.88 -10.50 4.74
C GLU A 30 8.29 -9.89 4.53
N GLY A 31 8.68 -8.94 5.39
CA GLY A 31 10.00 -8.30 5.34
C GLY A 31 10.11 -7.17 4.32
N ILE A 32 8.99 -6.69 3.76
CA ILE A 32 8.98 -5.48 2.94
C ILE A 32 9.29 -4.29 3.87
N THR A 33 10.21 -3.43 3.44
CA THR A 33 10.59 -2.28 4.25
C THR A 33 9.43 -1.30 4.37
N ALA A 34 9.30 -0.66 5.54
CA ALA A 34 8.30 0.38 5.74
C ALA A 34 8.42 1.52 4.71
N MET A 35 9.65 1.82 4.28
CA MET A 35 9.93 2.80 3.24
C MET A 35 9.35 2.40 1.88
N ASP A 36 9.54 1.14 1.47
CA ASP A 36 8.97 0.64 0.21
C ASP A 36 7.44 0.63 0.24
N ILE A 37 6.83 0.21 1.36
CA ILE A 37 5.38 0.22 1.55
C ILE A 37 4.82 1.64 1.40
N LEU A 38 5.50 2.62 2.02
CA LEU A 38 5.13 4.02 1.95
C LEU A 38 5.27 4.58 0.54
N GLU A 39 6.47 4.53 -0.05
CA GLU A 39 6.78 5.20 -1.30
C GLU A 39 6.14 4.53 -2.52
N LYS A 40 6.14 3.19 -2.57
CA LYS A 40 5.68 2.44 -3.74
C LYS A 40 4.19 2.10 -3.67
N GLY A 41 3.61 2.00 -2.47
CA GLY A 41 2.20 1.70 -2.25
C GLY A 41 1.38 2.93 -1.87
N LEU A 42 1.51 3.39 -0.62
CA LEU A 42 0.62 4.40 -0.04
C LEU A 42 0.68 5.75 -0.78
N VAL A 43 1.89 6.27 -1.01
CA VAL A 43 2.11 7.55 -1.68
C VAL A 43 1.64 7.48 -3.13
N THR A 44 1.88 6.36 -3.82
CA THR A 44 1.38 6.12 -5.19
C THR A 44 -0.14 6.20 -5.24
N GLY A 45 -0.84 5.55 -4.29
CA GLY A 45 -2.30 5.58 -4.19
C GLY A 45 -2.84 6.99 -3.95
N VAL A 46 -2.26 7.73 -3.00
CA VAL A 46 -2.68 9.11 -2.72
C VAL A 46 -2.45 10.02 -3.93
N ARG A 47 -1.31 9.92 -4.62
CA ARG A 47 -1.00 10.73 -5.81
C ARG A 47 -1.95 10.45 -6.98
N ALA A 48 -2.51 9.25 -7.08
CA ALA A 48 -3.47 8.91 -8.11
C ALA A 48 -4.85 9.59 -7.92
N LEU A 49 -5.11 10.18 -6.74
CA LEU A 49 -6.35 10.93 -6.46
C LEU A 49 -6.32 12.38 -7.00
N GLY A 50 -5.14 12.93 -7.35
CA GLY A 50 -4.98 14.31 -7.86
C GLY A 50 -4.23 15.22 -6.90
#